data_AF-A0AAE9YRW8-F1
#
_entry.id   AF-A0AAE9YRW8-F1
#
_cell.length_a   1.000
_cell.length_b   1.000
_cell.length_c   1.000
_cell.angle_alpha   90.00
_cell.angle_beta   90.00
_cell.angle_gamma   90.00
#
_symmetry.space_group_name_H-M   'P 1'
#
loop_
_entity.id
_entity.type
_entity.pdbx_description
1 polymer ?
#
loop_
_entity_poly.entity_id
_entity_poly.type
_entity_poly.pdbx_seq_one_letter_code
_entity_poly.pdbx_strand_id
1 'polypeptide(L)'
;MRLLLILSFFTSSVLASKFDVDTYSSSLDFAQVTDVLVTKKSSDSWCFGTSVRHNDQGWEHYADGWEVIDLEGNQLGYRKLHHPHNNEQPFTRSQCNIKIPAEMSKVIVRAKCNKHGFGGKPMVVELSKN
;
A
#
# COMPACT_ATOMS: atom_id res chain seq x y z
N MET A 1 47.97 -34.13 -4.88
CA MET A 1 46.80 -34.11 -5.78
C MET A 1 45.86 -33.02 -5.27
N ARG A 2 45.79 -31.86 -5.95
CA ARG A 2 44.97 -30.70 -5.52
C ARG A 2 43.57 -30.85 -6.09
N LEU A 3 42.55 -30.89 -5.24
CA LEU A 3 41.15 -30.92 -5.63
C LEU A 3 40.56 -29.51 -5.42
N LEU A 4 40.17 -28.83 -6.51
CA LEU A 4 39.49 -27.54 -6.48
C LEU A 4 37.98 -27.78 -6.55
N LEU A 5 37.26 -27.40 -5.49
CA LEU A 5 35.80 -27.34 -5.46
C LEU A 5 35.35 -25.97 -6.00
N ILE A 6 34.76 -25.96 -7.19
CA ILE A 6 34.13 -24.77 -7.77
C ILE A 6 32.70 -24.73 -7.24
N LEU A 7 32.45 -23.85 -6.25
CA LEU A 7 31.11 -23.56 -5.74
C LEU A 7 30.46 -22.56 -6.70
N SER A 8 29.64 -23.07 -7.64
CA SER A 8 28.83 -22.23 -8.52
C SER A 8 27.73 -21.53 -7.71
N PHE A 9 27.91 -20.25 -7.43
CA PHE A 9 26.82 -19.37 -7.01
C PHE A 9 25.96 -19.03 -8.23
N PHE A 10 24.83 -19.72 -8.38
CA PHE A 10 23.78 -19.25 -9.29
C PHE A 10 23.06 -18.07 -8.62
N THR A 11 23.48 -16.84 -8.95
CA THR A 11 22.70 -15.65 -8.64
C THR A 11 21.50 -15.63 -9.58
N SER A 12 20.36 -16.17 -9.14
CA SER A 12 19.10 -15.95 -9.86
C SER A 12 18.69 -14.50 -9.64
N SER A 13 18.97 -13.64 -10.60
CA SER A 13 18.41 -12.29 -10.68
C SER A 13 16.92 -12.43 -10.99
N VAL A 14 16.09 -12.49 -9.95
CA VAL A 14 14.65 -12.28 -10.08
C VAL A 14 14.49 -10.82 -10.52
N LEU A 15 14.03 -10.60 -11.75
CA LEU A 15 13.58 -9.28 -12.17
C LEU A 15 12.34 -8.95 -11.33
N ALA A 16 12.49 -8.13 -10.29
CA ALA A 16 11.35 -7.61 -9.56
C ALA A 16 10.55 -6.73 -10.51
N SER A 17 9.36 -7.20 -10.93
CA SER A 17 8.44 -6.38 -11.73
C SER A 17 7.93 -5.25 -10.85
N LYS A 18 8.16 -4.01 -11.29
CA LYS A 18 7.59 -2.81 -10.67
C LYS A 18 6.06 -2.95 -10.57
N PHE A 19 5.49 -2.55 -9.44
CA PHE A 19 4.05 -2.57 -9.23
C PHE A 19 3.33 -1.74 -10.30
N ASP A 20 2.33 -2.35 -10.94
CA ASP A 20 1.49 -1.67 -11.94
C ASP A 20 0.44 -0.81 -11.24
N VAL A 21 0.63 0.50 -11.30
CA VAL A 21 -0.27 1.50 -10.71
C VAL A 21 -1.43 1.90 -11.64
N ASP A 22 -1.37 1.52 -12.91
CA ASP A 22 -2.33 1.96 -13.94
C ASP A 22 -3.46 0.94 -14.15
N THR A 23 -3.24 -0.33 -13.77
CA THR A 23 -4.29 -1.36 -13.79
C THR A 23 -5.15 -1.31 -12.54
N TYR A 24 -6.27 -0.60 -12.61
CA TYR A 24 -7.29 -0.54 -11.56
C TYR A 24 -8.70 -0.38 -12.11
N SER A 25 -9.71 -0.64 -11.27
CA SER A 25 -11.12 -0.35 -11.54
C SER A 25 -11.53 0.98 -10.89
N SER A 26 -12.22 1.82 -11.64
CA SER A 26 -12.84 3.05 -11.14
C SER A 26 -14.23 2.82 -10.51
N SER A 27 -14.76 1.60 -10.55
CA SER A 27 -16.03 1.26 -9.89
C SER A 27 -15.88 1.39 -8.37
N LEU A 28 -16.93 1.90 -7.72
CA LEU A 28 -17.00 1.98 -6.26
C LEU A 28 -17.28 0.62 -5.59
N ASP A 29 -17.45 -0.46 -6.36
CA ASP A 29 -17.39 -1.84 -5.84
C ASP A 29 -15.96 -2.23 -5.41
N PHE A 30 -14.96 -1.43 -5.80
CA PHE A 30 -13.59 -1.54 -5.35
C PHE A 30 -13.22 -0.33 -4.50
N ALA A 31 -12.39 -0.55 -3.47
CA ALA A 31 -12.05 0.50 -2.53
C ALA A 31 -11.01 1.45 -3.16
N GLN A 32 -11.35 2.73 -3.26
CA GLN A 32 -10.55 3.75 -3.92
C GLN A 32 -9.77 4.56 -2.89
N VAL A 33 -8.49 4.80 -3.11
CA VAL A 33 -7.76 5.85 -2.36
C VAL A 33 -8.02 7.18 -3.05
N THR A 34 -8.62 8.13 -2.35
CA THR A 34 -8.98 9.44 -2.92
C THR A 34 -8.03 10.55 -2.50
N ASP A 35 -7.36 10.40 -1.36
CA ASP A 35 -6.37 11.35 -0.86
C ASP A 35 -5.45 10.70 0.18
N VAL A 36 -4.23 11.22 0.33
CA VAL A 36 -3.25 10.77 1.32
C VAL A 36 -2.51 11.95 1.91
N LEU A 37 -2.64 12.14 3.23
CA LEU A 37 -1.85 13.06 4.01
C LEU A 37 -0.65 12.33 4.63
N VAL A 38 0.56 12.81 4.37
CA VAL A 38 1.79 12.20 4.88
C VAL A 38 2.49 13.14 5.85
N THR A 39 2.96 12.59 6.98
CA THR A 39 3.76 13.33 7.95
C THR A 39 4.95 12.50 8.41
N LYS A 40 6.14 13.07 8.29
CA LYS A 40 7.36 12.48 8.85
C LYS A 40 7.42 12.73 10.36
N LYS A 41 7.65 11.69 11.16
CA LYS A 41 7.76 11.75 12.63
C LYS A 41 9.20 11.68 13.13
N SER A 42 10.03 10.87 12.47
CA SER A 42 11.48 10.77 12.69
C SER A 42 12.18 10.46 11.37
N SER A 43 13.50 10.23 11.37
CA SER A 43 14.29 9.94 10.16
C SER A 43 13.67 8.86 9.25
N ASP A 44 13.10 7.81 9.86
CA ASP A 44 12.57 6.60 9.21
C ASP A 44 11.09 6.29 9.53
N SER A 45 10.42 7.11 10.36
CA SER A 45 9.06 6.85 10.86
C SER A 45 8.07 7.84 10.27
N TRP A 46 6.98 7.31 9.72
CA TRP A 46 5.96 8.08 9.00
C TRP A 46 4.55 7.79 9.52
N CYS A 47 3.68 8.78 9.37
CA CYS A 47 2.24 8.66 9.53
C CYS A 47 1.55 8.97 8.20
N PHE A 48 0.53 8.18 7.89
CA PHE A 48 -0.32 8.32 6.73
C PHE A 48 -1.76 8.48 7.21
N GLY A 49 -2.43 9.53 6.76
CA GLY A 49 -3.88 9.70 6.83
C GLY A 49 -4.46 9.42 5.45
N THR A 50 -5.12 8.27 5.29
CA THR A 50 -5.61 7.82 3.99
C THR A 50 -7.11 7.98 3.92
N SER A 51 -7.58 8.73 2.93
CA SER A 51 -8.99 8.89 2.59
C SER A 51 -9.40 7.80 1.61
N VAL A 52 -10.42 7.02 1.98
CA VAL A 52 -10.95 5.91 1.20
C VAL A 52 -12.38 6.20 0.79
N ARG A 53 -12.73 5.84 -0.45
CA ARG A 53 -14.10 5.82 -0.94
C ARG A 53 -14.47 4.44 -1.46
N HIS A 54 -15.60 3.92 -1.00
CA HIS A 54 -16.17 2.64 -1.43
C HIS A 54 -17.70 2.68 -1.33
N ASN A 55 -18.39 1.90 -2.15
CA ASN A 55 -19.84 1.69 -2.05
C ASN A 55 -20.15 0.60 -1.03
N ASP A 56 -19.90 0.88 0.26
CA ASP A 56 -20.16 -0.08 1.33
C ASP A 56 -21.65 -0.50 1.35
N GLN A 57 -21.88 -1.81 1.42
CA GLN A 57 -23.20 -2.45 1.48
C GLN A 57 -23.33 -3.33 2.73
N GLY A 58 -22.71 -2.89 3.82
CA GLY A 58 -22.65 -3.63 5.09
C GLY A 58 -21.49 -4.62 5.14
N TRP A 59 -21.54 -5.56 6.09
CA TRP A 59 -20.43 -6.45 6.43
C TRP A 59 -19.98 -7.38 5.30
N GLU A 60 -20.85 -7.66 4.34
CA GLU A 60 -20.56 -8.55 3.20
C GLU A 60 -19.77 -7.85 2.09
N HIS A 61 -19.78 -6.51 2.03
CA HIS A 61 -19.13 -5.76 0.95
C HIS A 61 -18.75 -4.36 1.43
N TYR A 62 -17.52 -4.20 1.90
CA TYR A 62 -17.01 -2.92 2.40
C TYR A 62 -15.49 -2.82 2.26
N ALA A 63 -14.97 -1.59 2.41
CA ALA A 63 -13.53 -1.36 2.53
C ALA A 63 -13.01 -1.84 3.90
N ASP A 64 -12.22 -2.92 3.92
CA ASP A 64 -11.74 -3.56 5.16
C ASP A 64 -10.28 -3.25 5.50
N GLY A 65 -9.59 -2.48 4.67
CA GLY A 65 -8.27 -1.97 4.98
C GLY A 65 -7.67 -1.10 3.90
N TRP A 66 -6.48 -0.60 4.20
CA TRP A 66 -5.58 -0.01 3.22
C TRP A 66 -4.14 -0.24 3.67
N GLU A 67 -3.22 -0.17 2.72
CA GLU A 67 -1.81 -0.41 2.97
C GLU A 67 -0.91 0.59 2.26
N VAL A 68 0.30 0.71 2.77
CA VAL A 68 1.42 1.40 2.15
C VAL A 68 2.38 0.33 1.66
N ILE A 69 2.72 0.37 0.38
CA ILE A 69 3.68 -0.55 -0.26
C ILE A 69 4.81 0.25 -0.91
N ASP A 70 5.96 -0.39 -1.11
CA ASP A 70 7.01 0.14 -1.97
C ASP A 70 6.68 -0.04 -3.46
N LEU A 71 7.59 0.38 -4.35
CA LEU A 71 7.39 0.31 -5.79
C LEU A 71 7.53 -1.12 -6.35
N GLU A 72 8.06 -2.04 -5.56
CA GLU A 72 8.20 -3.45 -5.84
C GLU A 72 7.00 -4.26 -5.33
N GLY A 73 6.09 -3.62 -4.57
CA GLY A 73 4.88 -4.22 -4.03
C GLY A 73 5.03 -4.82 -2.63
N ASN A 74 6.15 -4.61 -1.94
CA ASN A 74 6.33 -5.07 -0.57
C ASN A 74 5.56 -4.19 0.40
N GLN A 75 4.84 -4.81 1.35
CA GLN A 75 4.04 -4.10 2.34
C GLN A 75 4.93 -3.45 3.42
N LEU A 76 4.85 -2.13 3.53
CA LEU A 76 5.55 -1.31 4.54
C LEU A 76 4.67 -1.06 5.77
N GLY A 77 3.35 -1.02 5.58
CA GLY A 77 2.40 -0.85 6.66
C GLY A 77 0.97 -1.16 6.23
N TYR A 78 0.14 -1.55 7.18
CA TYR A 78 -1.28 -1.89 6.95
C TYR A 78 -2.16 -1.22 8.01
N ARG A 79 -3.34 -0.76 7.59
CA ARG A 79 -4.41 -0.28 8.45
C ARG A 79 -5.66 -1.10 8.22
N LYS A 80 -6.05 -1.90 9.22
CA LYS A 80 -7.34 -2.61 9.21
C LYS A 80 -8.51 -1.65 9.46
N LEU A 81 -9.60 -1.79 8.73
CA LEU A 81 -10.85 -1.07 8.97
C LEU A 81 -11.87 -2.05 9.56
N HIS A 82 -12.45 -1.71 10.71
CA HIS A 82 -13.16 -2.67 11.55
C HIS A 82 -14.67 -2.72 11.33
N HIS A 83 -15.22 -1.81 10.53
CA HIS A 83 -16.66 -1.76 10.25
C HIS A 83 -16.93 -1.13 8.89
N PRO A 84 -18.10 -1.40 8.29
CA PRO A 84 -18.61 -0.64 7.16
C PRO A 84 -18.82 0.84 7.52
N HIS A 85 -18.68 1.70 6.52
CA HIS A 85 -18.83 3.15 6.55
C HIS A 85 -19.93 3.60 5.57
N ASN A 86 -21.09 2.92 5.54
CA ASN A 86 -22.18 3.21 4.59
C ASN A 86 -22.63 4.68 4.58
N ASN A 87 -22.54 5.37 5.72
CA ASN A 87 -23.01 6.75 5.90
C ASN A 87 -21.87 7.76 6.11
N GLU A 88 -20.62 7.36 5.93
CA GLU A 88 -19.42 8.20 6.09
C GLU A 88 -18.52 7.96 4.86
N GLN A 89 -18.77 8.65 3.75
CA GLN A 89 -17.99 8.48 2.52
C GLN A 89 -17.68 9.82 1.84
N PRO A 90 -16.42 10.09 1.47
CA PRO A 90 -15.22 9.33 1.85
C PRO A 90 -14.96 9.41 3.37
N PHE A 91 -14.18 8.49 3.90
CA PHE A 91 -13.71 8.53 5.28
C PHE A 91 -12.19 8.46 5.32
N THR A 92 -11.59 9.09 6.34
CA THR A 92 -10.14 9.10 6.53
C THR A 92 -9.79 8.34 7.81
N ARG A 93 -8.80 7.44 7.73
CA ARG A 93 -8.21 6.82 8.92
C ARG A 93 -6.69 6.89 8.80
N SER A 94 -6.03 7.04 9.95
CA SER A 94 -4.58 7.16 10.00
C SER A 94 -3.89 5.89 10.46
N GLN A 95 -2.66 5.68 10.00
CA GLN A 95 -1.70 4.73 10.54
C GLN A 95 -0.35 5.42 10.72
N CYS A 96 0.27 5.19 11.86
CA CYS A 96 1.56 5.78 12.25
C CYS A 96 2.61 4.71 12.50
N ASN A 97 3.85 5.15 12.70
CA ASN A 97 5.01 4.28 12.93
C ASN A 97 5.31 3.34 11.76
N ILE A 98 4.93 3.75 10.54
CA ILE A 98 5.31 3.04 9.31
C ILE A 98 6.78 3.34 9.07
N LYS A 99 7.59 2.29 9.04
CA LYS A 99 9.03 2.37 8.84
C LYS A 99 9.34 2.39 7.35
N ILE A 100 9.90 3.49 6.88
CA ILE A 100 10.26 3.67 5.47
C ILE A 100 11.72 4.12 5.40
N PRO A 101 12.59 3.36 4.70
CA PRO A 101 13.99 3.72 4.53
C PRO A 101 14.18 5.10 3.90
N ALA A 102 15.26 5.80 4.27
CA ALA A 102 15.48 7.21 3.92
C ALA A 102 15.84 7.43 2.44
N GLU A 103 16.23 6.36 1.74
CA GLU A 103 16.49 6.29 0.31
C GLU A 103 15.21 6.25 -0.54
N MET A 104 14.07 5.92 0.07
CA MET A 104 12.80 5.85 -0.63
C MET A 104 12.17 7.24 -0.77
N SER A 105 11.90 7.63 -2.01
CA SER A 105 11.25 8.91 -2.33
C SER A 105 9.75 8.77 -2.59
N LYS A 106 9.27 7.57 -2.90
CA LYS A 106 7.87 7.31 -3.22
C LYS A 106 7.39 6.01 -2.63
N VAL A 107 6.12 5.99 -2.26
CA VAL A 107 5.36 4.79 -1.92
C VAL A 107 4.05 4.77 -2.67
N ILE A 108 3.35 3.65 -2.60
CA ILE A 108 2.01 3.50 -3.14
C ILE A 108 1.07 3.21 -1.98
N VAL A 109 -0.08 3.89 -1.96
CA VAL A 109 -1.17 3.61 -1.03
C VAL A 109 -2.33 3.01 -1.80
N ARG A 110 -2.87 1.88 -1.34
CA ARG A 110 -4.02 1.21 -1.97
C ARG A 110 -4.99 0.70 -0.92
N ALA A 111 -6.28 0.72 -1.25
CA ALA A 111 -7.35 0.29 -0.36
C ALA A 111 -7.88 -1.10 -0.76
N LYS A 112 -8.35 -1.85 0.23
CA LYS A 112 -8.83 -3.22 0.10
C LYS A 112 -10.33 -3.26 0.32
N CYS A 113 -11.03 -3.86 -0.63
CA CYS A 113 -12.40 -4.35 -0.44
C CYS A 113 -12.35 -5.78 0.08
N ASN A 114 -13.19 -6.13 1.05
CA ASN A 114 -13.24 -7.49 1.60
C ASN A 114 -13.61 -8.56 0.55
N LYS A 115 -14.35 -8.17 -0.50
CA LYS A 115 -14.83 -9.05 -1.57
C LYS A 115 -13.92 -9.06 -2.80
N HIS A 116 -13.40 -7.90 -3.19
CA HIS A 116 -12.68 -7.72 -4.46
C HIS A 116 -11.18 -7.43 -4.30
N GLY A 117 -10.66 -7.43 -3.07
CA GLY A 117 -9.25 -7.17 -2.81
C GLY A 117 -8.85 -5.74 -3.17
N PHE A 118 -7.64 -5.59 -3.73
CA PHE A 118 -7.00 -4.29 -4.02
C PHE A 118 -7.25 -3.77 -5.45
N GLY A 119 -8.41 -4.08 -6.03
CA GLY A 119 -8.68 -3.70 -7.43
C GLY A 119 -9.07 -2.24 -7.65
N GLY A 120 -9.10 -1.40 -6.60
CA GLY A 120 -9.43 0.02 -6.73
C GLY A 120 -8.20 0.89 -6.99
N LYS A 121 -8.43 2.16 -7.33
CA LYS A 121 -7.38 3.10 -7.70
C LYS A 121 -6.37 3.29 -6.56
N PRO A 122 -5.08 2.97 -6.79
CA PRO A 122 -4.01 3.31 -5.86
C PRO A 122 -3.58 4.77 -6.03
N MET A 123 -2.81 5.28 -5.08
CA MET A 123 -2.18 6.60 -5.16
C MET A 123 -0.67 6.48 -4.95
N VAL A 124 0.12 7.01 -5.88
CA VAL A 124 1.56 7.20 -5.69
C VAL A 124 1.78 8.44 -4.84
N VAL A 125 2.56 8.32 -3.78
CA VAL A 125 2.76 9.37 -2.78
C VAL A 125 4.24 9.68 -2.66
N GLU A 126 4.59 10.95 -2.87
CA GLU A 126 5.94 11.47 -2.68
C GLU A 126 6.25 11.65 -1.18
N LEU A 127 7.40 11.15 -0.75
CA LEU A 127 7.90 11.30 0.60
C LEU A 127 8.81 12.52 0.67
N SER A 128 8.22 13.71 0.80
CA SER A 128 9.00 14.93 0.99
C SER A 128 9.64 14.95 2.38
N LYS A 129 10.93 15.27 2.43
CA LYS A 129 11.62 15.62 3.67
C LYS A 129 11.23 17.07 3.99
N ASN A 130 10.20 17.27 4.80
CA ASN A 130 10.02 18.58 5.44
C ASN A 130 11.15 18.82 6.44
#